data_AF-A0A2K5SB45-F1
#
_entry.id   AF-A0A2K5SB45-F1
#
_cell.length_a   1.000
_cell.length_b   1.000
_cell.length_c   1.000
_cell.angle_alpha   90.00
_cell.angle_beta   90.00
_cell.angle_gamma   90.00
#
_symmetry.space_group_name_H-M   'P 1'
#
loop_
_entity.id
_entity.type
_entity.pdbx_description
1 polymer ?
#
loop_
_entity_poly.entity_id
_entity_poly.type
_entity_poly.pdbx_seq_one_letter_code
_entity_poly.pdbx_strand_id
1 'polypeptide(L)'
;MTHIVRKVDWPGFKMNKKEVVESVTIVETPPMMVVGIVGHVETPRGLQTFKTVFSECFYKNWCKSKKKAFTKSCKKWTFSSMKKYCQVTRIIAHTQMCLLPLHQKKAHLMEIQVNGGTVAKKLDWARERLEQQVPVSQVFGEDEMIHVIRVTKGKGYKGVTSHWHTKKLPHKTHRDLSKVACTGAWHPAHVAFPVACAGQKGYNHCTEINKKICKVGQGYFIKDGKLIKNNSLLLVQTKRWALEKIDLKFIDTTSKFGHGRFQTMEQQKAFVGPHKKDRIFIMSNGALRAQKNKGSTLKPHDEMT
;
A
#
# COMPACT_ATOMS: atom_id res chain seq x y z
N MET A 1 3.39 -5.84 -9.87
CA MET A 1 2.16 -6.52 -10.31
C MET A 1 2.54 -7.93 -10.70
N THR A 2 1.75 -8.93 -10.34
CA THR A 2 1.94 -10.32 -10.77
C THR A 2 0.59 -10.90 -11.20
N HIS A 3 0.53 -12.18 -11.52
CA HIS A 3 -0.74 -12.87 -11.74
C HIS A 3 -0.89 -14.03 -10.76
N ILE A 4 -2.15 -14.41 -10.52
CA ILE A 4 -2.54 -15.56 -9.71
C ILE A 4 -3.32 -16.54 -10.58
N VAL A 5 -3.29 -17.81 -10.21
CA VAL A 5 -4.30 -18.79 -10.66
C VAL A 5 -5.20 -19.05 -9.47
N ARG A 6 -6.50 -18.90 -9.69
CA ARG A 6 -7.53 -19.27 -8.71
C ARG A 6 -8.58 -20.16 -9.36
N LYS A 7 -9.25 -20.97 -8.53
CA LYS A 7 -10.46 -21.67 -8.97
C LYS A 7 -11.65 -20.73 -8.78
N VAL A 8 -12.49 -20.61 -9.80
CA VAL A 8 -13.70 -19.78 -9.74
C VAL A 8 -14.89 -20.64 -9.36
N ASP A 9 -15.69 -20.21 -8.38
CA ASP A 9 -16.95 -20.88 -8.00
C ASP A 9 -18.15 -19.96 -8.24
N TRP A 10 -18.52 -19.82 -9.51
CA TRP A 10 -19.68 -19.05 -9.97
C TRP A 10 -20.68 -19.97 -10.68
N PRO A 11 -21.60 -20.60 -9.93
CA PRO A 11 -22.71 -21.35 -10.50
C PRO A 11 -23.47 -20.55 -11.56
N GLY A 12 -23.63 -21.15 -12.74
CA GLY A 12 -24.25 -20.54 -13.92
C GLY A 12 -23.27 -19.87 -14.89
N PHE A 13 -21.98 -19.72 -14.54
CA PHE A 13 -20.98 -19.11 -15.42
C PHE A 13 -20.14 -20.15 -16.17
N LYS A 14 -19.68 -19.83 -17.39
CA LYS A 14 -18.86 -20.74 -18.22
C LYS A 14 -17.53 -21.16 -17.58
N MET A 15 -16.99 -20.29 -16.72
CA MET A 15 -15.74 -20.52 -15.99
C MET A 15 -15.95 -21.17 -14.62
N ASN A 16 -17.18 -21.59 -14.31
CA ASN A 16 -17.45 -22.25 -13.04
C ASN A 16 -16.60 -23.51 -12.85
N LYS A 17 -16.02 -23.65 -11.66
CA LYS A 17 -15.10 -24.73 -11.27
C LYS A 17 -13.83 -24.84 -12.13
N LYS A 18 -13.57 -23.87 -13.01
CA LYS A 18 -12.35 -23.80 -13.81
C LYS A 18 -11.31 -22.90 -13.15
N GLU A 19 -10.07 -23.09 -13.56
CA GLU A 19 -8.96 -22.23 -13.18
C GLU A 19 -8.94 -20.99 -14.07
N VAL A 20 -8.77 -19.83 -13.44
CA VAL A 20 -8.67 -18.54 -14.11
C VAL A 20 -7.40 -17.85 -13.66
N VAL A 21 -6.74 -17.21 -14.63
CA VAL A 21 -5.57 -16.37 -14.39
C VAL A 21 -6.01 -14.93 -14.24
N GLU A 22 -5.69 -14.31 -13.10
CA GLU A 22 -6.05 -12.92 -12.82
C GLU A 22 -4.82 -12.09 -12.47
N SER A 23 -4.81 -10.84 -12.93
CA SER A 23 -3.73 -9.91 -12.62
C SER A 23 -3.92 -9.28 -11.24
N VAL A 24 -2.90 -9.30 -10.40
CA VAL A 24 -2.92 -8.77 -9.03
C VAL A 24 -1.83 -7.73 -8.78
N THR A 25 -2.16 -6.75 -7.94
CA THR A 25 -1.19 -5.76 -7.47
C THR A 25 -0.80 -6.08 -6.04
N ILE A 26 0.50 -6.13 -5.77
CA ILE A 26 1.06 -6.33 -4.43
C ILE A 26 1.27 -4.94 -3.83
N VAL A 27 0.75 -4.74 -2.62
CA VAL A 27 0.93 -3.52 -1.83
C VAL A 27 1.61 -3.92 -0.53
N GLU A 28 2.77 -3.36 -0.27
CA GLU A 28 3.47 -3.55 1.00
C GLU A 28 2.88 -2.61 2.05
N THR A 29 2.46 -3.17 3.18
CA THR A 29 1.74 -2.45 4.23
C THR A 29 2.47 -2.60 5.56
N PRO A 30 3.49 -1.76 5.85
CA PRO A 30 4.10 -1.75 7.18
C PRO A 30 3.07 -1.35 8.24
N PRO A 31 3.22 -1.79 9.50
CA PRO A 31 2.30 -1.45 10.57
C PRO A 31 2.25 0.07 10.79
N MET A 32 1.06 0.57 11.13
CA MET A 32 0.85 1.98 11.47
C MET A 32 0.90 2.17 12.98
N MET A 33 1.43 3.29 13.45
CA MET A 33 1.38 3.66 14.86
C MET A 33 0.21 4.59 15.11
N VAL A 34 -0.56 4.31 16.15
CA VAL A 34 -1.64 5.17 16.63
C VAL A 34 -1.10 6.16 17.65
N VAL A 35 -1.44 7.42 17.48
CA VAL A 35 -0.70 8.51 18.12
C VAL A 35 -1.59 9.53 18.76
N GLY A 36 -2.73 9.78 18.17
CA GLY A 36 -3.59 10.84 18.63
C GLY A 36 -5.02 10.51 18.38
N ILE A 37 -5.88 11.29 19.00
CA ILE A 37 -7.32 11.16 18.90
C ILE A 37 -7.87 12.54 18.62
N VAL A 38 -8.70 12.63 17.60
CA VAL A 38 -9.43 13.82 17.18
C VAL A 38 -10.91 13.58 17.43
N GLY A 39 -11.52 14.45 18.22
CA GLY A 39 -12.96 14.48 18.41
C GLY A 39 -13.57 15.55 17.53
N HIS A 40 -14.65 15.22 16.82
CA HIS A 40 -15.44 16.16 16.06
C HIS A 40 -16.82 16.36 16.67
N VAL A 41 -17.27 17.61 16.59
CA VAL A 41 -18.61 18.05 16.94
C VAL A 41 -19.38 18.40 15.67
N GLU A 42 -20.61 17.93 15.56
CA GLU A 42 -21.53 18.32 14.50
C GLU A 42 -22.13 19.70 14.81
N THR A 43 -21.93 20.64 13.89
CA THR A 43 -22.51 21.98 13.96
C THR A 43 -23.46 22.17 12.77
N PRO A 44 -24.36 23.16 12.76
CA PRO A 44 -25.21 23.45 11.60
C PRO A 44 -24.44 23.71 10.29
N ARG A 45 -23.13 24.04 10.37
CA ARG A 45 -22.24 24.26 9.22
C ARG A 45 -21.44 23.03 8.82
N GLY A 46 -21.64 21.89 9.50
CA GLY A 46 -20.89 20.64 9.30
C GLY A 46 -20.04 20.24 10.51
N LEU A 47 -19.18 19.25 10.31
CA LEU A 47 -18.30 18.70 11.35
C LEU A 47 -17.13 19.65 11.64
N GLN A 48 -17.03 20.10 12.88
CA GLN A 48 -15.89 20.89 13.37
C GLN A 48 -15.03 20.08 14.33
N THR A 49 -13.72 20.32 14.30
CA THR A 49 -12.75 19.72 15.21
C THR A 49 -12.92 20.31 16.60
N PHE A 50 -13.23 19.48 17.60
CA PHE A 50 -13.42 19.91 18.98
C PHE A 50 -12.11 19.92 19.77
N LYS A 51 -11.43 18.77 19.78
CA LYS A 51 -10.16 18.63 20.50
C LYS A 51 -9.32 17.54 19.86
N THR A 52 -8.01 17.79 19.80
CA THR A 52 -7.00 16.80 19.44
C THR A 52 -6.14 16.48 20.65
N VAL A 53 -6.01 15.20 20.97
CA VAL A 53 -5.14 14.68 22.03
C VAL A 53 -4.02 13.90 21.35
N PHE A 54 -2.77 14.20 21.69
CA PHE A 54 -1.59 13.49 21.20
C PHE A 54 -0.97 12.65 22.31
N SER A 55 -0.29 11.58 21.93
CA SER A 55 0.53 10.77 22.81
C SER A 55 1.84 11.50 23.16
N GLU A 56 2.50 11.03 24.21
CA GLU A 56 3.63 11.73 24.81
C GLU A 56 4.94 11.47 24.04
N CYS A 57 5.06 10.34 23.34
CA CYS A 57 6.33 9.84 22.81
C CYS A 57 6.36 9.65 21.28
N PHE A 58 5.82 10.59 20.51
CA PHE A 58 5.69 10.44 19.05
C PHE A 58 6.98 10.67 18.22
N TYR A 59 7.84 11.63 18.56
CA TYR A 59 8.69 12.28 17.55
C TYR A 59 10.20 12.01 17.69
N LYS A 60 10.70 10.77 17.49
CA LYS A 60 12.16 10.54 17.30
C LYS A 60 12.63 10.75 15.84
N ASN A 61 11.80 10.43 14.85
CA ASN A 61 12.24 10.33 13.43
C ASN A 61 11.76 11.47 12.49
N TRP A 62 11.08 12.51 13.00
CA TRP A 62 10.56 13.62 12.17
C TRP A 62 11.58 14.77 11.97
N CYS A 63 12.76 14.71 12.61
CA CYS A 63 13.52 15.92 12.88
C CYS A 63 14.74 16.14 11.96
N LYS A 64 14.56 16.96 10.91
CA LYS A 64 15.61 17.86 10.37
C LYS A 64 15.55 19.28 10.98
N SER A 65 14.76 19.48 12.04
CA SER A 65 14.51 20.78 12.69
C SER A 65 15.01 20.78 14.15
N LYS A 66 14.99 21.95 14.82
CA LYS A 66 15.44 22.26 16.20
C LYS A 66 14.85 21.37 17.33
N LYS A 67 14.13 20.29 17.03
CA LYS A 67 13.56 19.29 17.97
C LYS A 67 12.69 19.88 19.09
N LYS A 68 12.03 21.02 18.85
CA LYS A 68 11.14 21.68 19.83
C LYS A 68 9.65 21.33 19.68
N ALA A 69 9.29 20.51 18.69
CA ALA A 69 7.89 20.10 18.49
C ALA A 69 7.44 19.20 19.66
N PHE A 70 6.22 19.41 20.16
CA PHE A 70 5.57 18.64 21.24
C PHE A 70 6.21 18.68 22.64
N THR A 71 7.30 19.43 22.85
CA THR A 71 7.95 19.53 24.17
C THR A 71 7.05 20.05 25.29
N LYS A 72 6.05 20.88 24.97
CA LYS A 72 5.08 21.43 25.94
C LYS A 72 3.76 20.64 26.02
N SER A 73 3.56 19.67 25.14
CA SER A 73 2.25 19.02 24.92
C SER A 73 2.06 17.71 25.69
N CYS A 74 3.08 17.21 26.39
CA CYS A 74 3.02 15.99 27.21
C CYS A 74 2.24 16.22 28.52
N LYS A 75 0.97 16.60 28.40
CA LYS A 75 0.03 16.69 29.54
C LYS A 75 -0.86 15.46 29.58
N LYS A 76 -1.24 15.05 30.79
CA LYS A 76 -2.15 13.92 31.06
C LYS A 76 -3.41 13.97 30.18
N TRP A 77 -3.75 12.83 29.58
CA TRP A 77 -4.87 12.70 28.66
C TRP A 77 -6.23 12.85 29.35
N THR A 78 -6.93 13.94 29.07
CA THR A 78 -8.28 14.22 29.59
C THR A 78 -9.33 14.08 28.48
N PHE A 79 -10.18 13.05 28.60
CA PHE A 79 -11.21 12.69 27.62
C PHE A 79 -12.64 13.05 28.04
N SER A 80 -12.85 13.62 29.23
CA SER A 80 -14.19 13.89 29.79
C SER A 80 -15.06 14.76 28.87
N SER A 81 -14.51 15.85 28.35
CA SER A 81 -15.22 16.74 27.41
C SER A 81 -15.50 16.05 26.07
N MET A 82 -14.59 15.19 25.59
CA MET A 82 -14.77 14.50 24.31
C MET A 82 -15.89 13.47 24.38
N LYS A 83 -16.04 12.76 25.51
CA LYS A 83 -17.14 11.80 25.72
C LYS A 83 -18.52 12.47 25.69
N LYS A 84 -18.61 13.74 26.09
CA LYS A 84 -19.88 14.49 26.17
C LYS A 84 -20.30 15.09 24.84
N TYR A 85 -19.38 15.77 24.15
CA TYR A 85 -19.72 16.62 23.02
C TYR A 85 -19.48 15.97 21.65
N CYS A 86 -18.50 15.08 21.53
CA CYS A 86 -18.10 14.58 20.21
C CYS A 86 -19.07 13.50 19.69
N GLN A 87 -19.46 13.59 18.42
CA GLN A 87 -20.23 12.54 17.74
C GLN A 87 -19.31 11.61 16.94
N VAL A 88 -18.28 12.17 16.30
CA VAL A 88 -17.32 11.41 15.48
C VAL A 88 -15.95 11.44 16.15
N THR A 89 -15.35 10.26 16.28
CA THR A 89 -14.00 10.09 16.81
C THR A 89 -13.10 9.54 15.72
N ARG A 90 -11.97 10.21 15.50
CA ARG A 90 -10.91 9.78 14.59
C ARG A 90 -9.62 9.57 15.36
N ILE A 91 -8.82 8.63 14.92
CA ILE A 91 -7.47 8.41 15.41
C ILE A 91 -6.50 9.02 14.41
N ILE A 92 -5.48 9.69 14.91
CA ILE A 92 -4.31 10.08 14.14
C ILE A 92 -3.35 8.89 14.16
N ALA A 93 -3.09 8.34 12.98
CA ALA A 93 -2.11 7.28 12.79
C ALA A 93 -1.02 7.75 11.82
N HIS A 94 0.20 7.24 12.01
CA HIS A 94 1.28 7.47 11.06
C HIS A 94 1.89 6.18 10.53
N THR A 95 2.41 6.29 9.30
CA THR A 95 3.17 5.21 8.64
C THR A 95 4.59 5.11 9.21
N GLN A 96 5.13 3.89 9.29
CA GLN A 96 6.53 3.66 9.66
C GLN A 96 7.43 3.53 8.41
N MET A 97 7.79 4.66 7.80
CA MET A 97 8.60 4.69 6.57
C MET A 97 10.02 4.13 6.72
N CYS A 98 10.56 4.07 7.93
CA CYS A 98 11.88 3.52 8.21
C CYS A 98 11.99 2.02 7.93
N LEU A 99 10.87 1.29 8.01
CA LEU A 99 10.82 -0.15 7.70
C LEU A 99 10.95 -0.41 6.20
N LEU A 100 10.61 0.57 5.37
CA LEU A 100 10.65 0.44 3.92
C LEU A 100 12.04 0.86 3.38
N PRO A 101 12.55 0.17 2.35
CA PRO A 101 13.81 0.50 1.68
C PRO A 101 13.63 1.69 0.71
N LEU A 102 12.94 2.76 1.15
CA LEU A 102 12.72 3.98 0.38
C LEU A 102 13.58 5.13 0.91
N HIS A 103 13.89 6.08 0.02
CA HIS A 103 14.65 7.28 0.38
C HIS A 103 13.87 8.19 1.34
N GLN A 104 12.55 8.30 1.17
CA GLN A 104 11.71 9.10 2.04
C GLN A 104 11.62 8.47 3.44
N LYS A 105 12.13 9.17 4.45
CA LYS A 105 12.04 8.76 5.87
C LYS A 105 10.92 9.45 6.65
N LYS A 106 10.38 10.56 6.10
CA LYS A 106 9.28 11.30 6.73
C LYS A 106 7.99 10.46 6.70
N ALA A 107 7.41 10.24 7.86
CA ALA A 107 6.13 9.55 8.02
C ALA A 107 4.96 10.35 7.43
N HIS A 108 3.95 9.65 6.93
CA HIS A 108 2.66 10.21 6.56
C HIS A 108 1.73 10.15 7.76
N LEU A 109 1.00 11.23 8.02
CA LEU A 109 -0.02 11.34 9.07
C LEU A 109 -1.40 11.31 8.41
N MET A 110 -2.31 10.52 8.97
CA MET A 110 -3.69 10.46 8.51
C MET A 110 -4.65 10.29 9.68
N GLU A 111 -5.86 10.83 9.52
CA GLU A 111 -6.96 10.59 10.43
C GLU A 111 -7.78 9.40 9.94
N ILE A 112 -7.97 8.42 10.81
CA ILE A 112 -8.76 7.22 10.56
C ILE A 112 -9.96 7.25 11.49
N GLN A 113 -11.17 7.22 10.92
CA GLN A 113 -12.39 7.24 11.73
C GLN A 113 -12.61 5.91 12.44
N VAL A 114 -12.94 5.97 13.73
CA VAL A 114 -13.32 4.78 14.52
C VAL A 114 -14.82 4.60 14.44
N ASN A 115 -15.24 3.49 13.85
CA ASN A 115 -16.65 3.13 13.66
C ASN A 115 -17.08 2.06 14.68
N GLY A 116 -18.38 2.00 14.97
CA GLY A 116 -18.99 1.04 15.91
C GLY A 116 -19.10 1.53 17.36
N GLY A 117 -20.14 1.05 18.06
CA GLY A 117 -20.38 1.34 19.48
C GLY A 117 -20.72 2.79 19.82
N THR A 118 -20.77 3.09 21.12
CA THR A 118 -20.98 4.45 21.64
C THR A 118 -19.68 5.25 21.62
N VAL A 119 -19.78 6.59 21.60
CA VAL A 119 -18.61 7.50 21.57
C VAL A 119 -17.65 7.23 22.74
N ALA A 120 -18.18 6.95 23.93
CA ALA A 120 -17.36 6.60 25.09
C ALA A 120 -16.50 5.34 24.82
N LYS A 121 -17.11 4.27 24.29
CA LYS A 121 -16.40 3.03 23.93
C LYS A 121 -15.35 3.27 22.84
N LYS A 122 -15.63 4.13 21.85
CA LYS A 122 -14.65 4.51 20.81
C LYS A 122 -13.43 5.18 21.40
N LEU A 123 -13.63 6.11 22.34
CA LEU A 123 -12.54 6.84 23.00
C LEU A 123 -11.72 5.93 23.92
N ASP A 124 -12.38 5.03 24.65
CA ASP A 124 -11.69 4.07 25.52
C ASP A 124 -10.87 3.08 24.67
N TRP A 125 -11.44 2.55 23.58
CA TRP A 125 -10.73 1.71 22.60
C TRP A 125 -9.52 2.42 21.95
N ALA A 126 -9.69 3.71 21.61
CA ALA A 126 -8.63 4.52 21.04
C ALA A 126 -7.52 4.80 22.05
N ARG A 127 -7.87 5.02 23.32
CA ARG A 127 -6.92 5.24 24.42
C ARG A 127 -6.03 4.03 24.66
N GLU A 128 -6.59 2.83 24.63
CA GLU A 128 -5.83 1.57 24.77
C GLU A 128 -4.80 1.38 23.67
N ARG A 129 -5.08 1.87 22.46
CA ARG A 129 -4.23 1.70 21.26
C ARG A 129 -3.24 2.84 21.04
N LEU A 130 -3.24 3.88 21.88
CA LEU A 130 -2.22 4.92 21.83
C LEU A 130 -0.82 4.31 21.98
N GLU A 131 0.09 4.72 21.11
CA GLU A 131 1.49 4.25 21.03
C GLU A 131 1.64 2.76 20.67
N GLN A 132 0.58 2.10 20.21
CA GLN A 132 0.62 0.73 19.72
C GLN A 132 0.70 0.66 18.19
N GLN A 133 1.27 -0.45 17.70
CA GLN A 133 1.30 -0.80 16.28
C GLN A 133 0.00 -1.51 15.89
N VAL A 134 -0.64 -1.01 14.82
CA VAL A 134 -1.79 -1.63 14.19
C VAL A 134 -1.36 -2.22 12.84
N PRO A 135 -1.28 -3.56 12.73
CA PRO A 135 -1.03 -4.23 11.45
C PRO A 135 -2.29 -4.26 10.57
N VAL A 136 -2.08 -4.40 9.27
CA VAL A 136 -3.18 -4.44 8.27
C VAL A 136 -4.17 -5.58 8.51
N SER A 137 -3.71 -6.71 9.05
CA SER A 137 -4.51 -7.91 9.32
C SER A 137 -5.57 -7.71 10.41
N GLN A 138 -5.45 -6.69 11.25
CA GLN A 138 -6.48 -6.34 12.24
C GLN A 138 -7.59 -5.48 11.64
N VAL A 139 -7.34 -4.87 10.47
CA VAL A 139 -8.25 -3.91 9.83
C VAL A 139 -9.00 -4.56 8.67
N PHE A 140 -8.31 -5.32 7.83
CA PHE A 140 -8.89 -5.92 6.63
C PHE A 140 -8.86 -7.45 6.71
N GLY A 141 -9.97 -8.07 6.29
CA GLY A 141 -10.05 -9.50 6.10
C GLY A 141 -9.56 -9.94 4.73
N GLU A 142 -9.19 -11.22 4.61
CA GLU A 142 -9.07 -11.86 3.30
C GLU A 142 -10.43 -11.94 2.61
N ASP A 143 -10.44 -11.95 1.27
CA ASP A 143 -11.62 -11.95 0.39
C ASP A 143 -12.53 -10.73 0.51
N GLU A 144 -12.13 -9.72 1.28
CA GLU A 144 -12.89 -8.50 1.46
C GLU A 144 -12.76 -7.56 0.24
N MET A 145 -13.84 -6.84 -0.04
CA MET A 145 -13.84 -5.73 -0.97
C MET A 145 -13.36 -4.45 -0.27
N ILE A 146 -12.43 -3.74 -0.90
CA ILE A 146 -11.89 -2.47 -0.43
C ILE A 146 -12.03 -1.36 -1.48
N HIS A 147 -11.78 -0.13 -1.05
CA HIS A 147 -11.62 1.02 -1.93
C HIS A 147 -10.18 1.51 -1.88
N VAL A 148 -9.63 1.83 -3.04
CA VAL A 148 -8.26 2.34 -3.16
C VAL A 148 -8.33 3.81 -3.50
N ILE A 149 -7.94 4.65 -2.53
CA ILE A 149 -7.76 6.08 -2.74
C ILE A 149 -6.30 6.30 -3.15
N ARG A 150 -6.09 6.90 -4.33
CA ARG A 150 -4.74 7.12 -4.85
C ARG A 150 -4.64 8.36 -5.72
N VAL A 151 -3.42 8.84 -5.88
CA VAL A 151 -3.08 9.82 -6.91
C VAL A 151 -2.64 9.08 -8.17
N THR A 152 -3.21 9.45 -9.31
CA THR A 152 -2.85 8.87 -10.61
C THR A 152 -1.43 9.27 -11.02
N LYS A 153 -0.77 8.45 -11.84
CA LYS A 153 0.54 8.80 -12.41
C LYS A 153 0.43 10.09 -13.22
N GLY A 154 1.24 11.10 -12.88
CA GLY A 154 1.34 12.35 -13.63
C GLY A 154 1.90 12.10 -15.03
N LYS A 155 1.25 12.68 -16.05
CA LYS A 155 1.73 12.64 -17.44
C LYS A 155 2.06 14.03 -17.98
N GLY A 156 2.02 15.06 -17.13
CA GLY A 156 2.30 16.46 -17.47
C GLY A 156 1.23 17.08 -18.36
N TYR A 157 1.59 18.15 -19.06
CA TYR A 157 0.72 18.79 -20.05
C TYR A 157 0.57 17.90 -21.29
N LYS A 158 -0.67 17.67 -21.74
CA LYS A 158 -1.00 16.85 -22.90
C LYS A 158 -1.96 17.59 -23.83
N GLY A 159 -1.76 17.43 -25.13
CA GLY A 159 -2.70 17.86 -26.16
C GLY A 159 -4.03 17.10 -26.11
N VAL A 160 -5.05 17.64 -26.77
CA VAL A 160 -6.45 17.17 -26.66
C VAL A 160 -6.61 15.68 -26.96
N THR A 161 -5.98 15.20 -28.02
CA THR A 161 -6.05 13.79 -28.42
C THR A 161 -5.49 12.85 -27.35
N SER A 162 -4.35 13.18 -26.74
CA SER A 162 -3.81 12.36 -25.67
C SER A 162 -4.63 12.50 -24.39
N HIS A 163 -5.13 13.70 -24.06
CA HIS A 163 -5.87 13.94 -22.83
C HIS A 163 -7.25 13.26 -22.84
N TRP A 164 -8.07 13.58 -23.84
CA TRP A 164 -9.48 13.23 -23.96
C TRP A 164 -9.76 12.08 -24.94
N HIS A 165 -8.74 11.57 -25.65
CA HIS A 165 -8.88 10.50 -26.64
C HIS A 165 -9.79 10.87 -27.83
N THR A 166 -9.78 12.15 -28.24
CA THR A 166 -10.50 12.61 -29.44
C THR A 166 -9.94 11.94 -30.70
N LYS A 167 -10.78 11.76 -31.73
CA LYS A 167 -10.35 11.25 -33.03
C LYS A 167 -9.36 12.24 -33.68
N LYS A 168 -8.23 11.73 -34.18
CA LYS A 168 -7.28 12.52 -34.97
C LYS A 168 -7.91 12.96 -36.30
N LEU A 169 -7.56 14.15 -36.77
CA LEU A 169 -7.99 14.67 -38.06
C LEU A 169 -7.28 13.95 -39.23
N PRO A 170 -7.85 13.96 -40.45
CA PRO A 170 -7.23 13.35 -41.63
C PRO A 170 -5.82 13.87 -41.90
N HIS A 171 -4.91 13.01 -42.38
CA HIS A 171 -3.48 13.34 -42.54
C HIS A 171 -3.21 14.56 -43.45
N LYS A 172 -4.15 14.91 -44.33
CA LYS A 172 -4.07 16.09 -45.23
C LYS A 172 -4.51 17.40 -44.57
N THR A 173 -4.87 17.39 -43.29
CA THR A 173 -5.31 18.61 -42.59
C THR A 173 -4.14 19.55 -42.38
N HIS A 174 -4.31 20.81 -42.74
CA HIS A 174 -3.28 21.83 -42.55
C HIS A 174 -3.03 22.14 -41.05
N ARG A 175 -1.75 22.38 -40.71
CA ARG A 175 -1.19 22.58 -39.35
C ARG A 175 -1.07 21.30 -38.52
N ASP A 176 -2.16 20.89 -37.86
CA ASP A 176 -2.11 19.88 -36.80
C ASP A 176 -3.24 18.85 -36.93
N LEU A 177 -2.87 17.58 -36.76
CA LEU A 177 -3.77 16.43 -36.80
C LEU A 177 -4.39 16.11 -35.44
N SER A 178 -3.76 16.54 -34.34
CA SER A 178 -4.11 16.14 -32.97
C SER A 178 -4.93 17.18 -32.20
N LYS A 179 -5.59 18.08 -32.93
CA LYS A 179 -6.47 19.14 -32.42
C LYS A 179 -7.96 18.76 -32.58
N VAL A 180 -8.82 19.51 -31.90
CA VAL A 180 -10.26 19.50 -32.17
C VAL A 180 -10.54 20.45 -33.34
N ALA A 181 -11.37 20.04 -34.28
CA ALA A 181 -11.68 20.85 -35.47
C ALA A 181 -12.56 22.06 -35.13
N CYS A 182 -13.66 21.85 -34.41
CA CYS A 182 -14.60 22.90 -34.00
C CYS A 182 -14.70 22.92 -32.46
N THR A 183 -14.39 24.07 -31.86
CA THR A 183 -14.41 24.28 -30.39
C THR A 183 -15.76 24.80 -29.88
N GLY A 184 -16.71 25.11 -30.76
CA GLY A 184 -18.03 25.64 -30.41
C GLY A 184 -18.72 26.29 -31.60
N ALA A 185 -20.04 26.46 -31.49
CA ALA A 185 -20.83 27.27 -32.42
C ALA A 185 -20.55 28.78 -32.19
N TRP A 186 -21.06 29.64 -33.06
CA TRP A 186 -20.93 31.10 -32.91
C TRP A 186 -21.55 31.60 -31.61
N HIS A 187 -22.77 31.16 -31.31
CA HIS A 187 -23.51 31.53 -30.12
C HIS A 187 -23.69 30.29 -29.24
N PRO A 188 -23.30 30.32 -27.95
CA PRO A 188 -22.77 31.46 -27.20
C PRO A 188 -21.32 31.82 -27.59
N ALA A 189 -20.98 33.11 -27.50
CA ALA A 189 -19.67 33.65 -27.90
C ALA A 189 -18.55 33.35 -26.86
N HIS A 190 -18.49 32.12 -26.36
CA HIS A 190 -17.43 31.61 -25.52
C HIS A 190 -17.28 30.09 -25.69
N VAL A 191 -16.08 29.57 -25.45
CA VAL A 191 -15.86 28.12 -25.45
C VAL A 191 -16.44 27.54 -24.17
N ALA A 192 -17.41 26.64 -24.31
CA ALA A 192 -18.07 26.01 -23.17
C ALA A 192 -17.11 25.03 -22.46
N PHE A 193 -17.27 24.88 -21.14
CA PHE A 193 -16.45 23.95 -20.34
C PHE A 193 -16.44 22.47 -20.79
N PRO A 194 -17.49 21.88 -21.42
CA PRO A 194 -17.42 20.47 -21.87
C PRO A 194 -16.51 20.28 -23.09
N VAL A 195 -16.07 21.36 -23.74
CA VAL A 195 -15.21 21.28 -24.92
C VAL A 195 -13.84 20.77 -24.52
N ALA A 196 -13.38 19.72 -25.21
CA ALA A 196 -12.11 19.08 -24.93
C ALA A 196 -10.93 20.01 -25.28
N CYS A 197 -10.22 20.47 -24.25
CA CYS A 197 -9.03 21.32 -24.37
C CYS A 197 -7.75 20.60 -23.93
N ALA A 198 -6.59 21.10 -24.38
CA ALA A 198 -5.30 20.61 -23.91
C ALA A 198 -5.09 21.02 -22.45
N GLY A 199 -4.32 20.23 -21.69
CA GLY A 199 -4.15 20.48 -20.27
C GLY A 199 -3.39 19.39 -19.53
N GLN A 200 -3.37 19.50 -18.21
CA GLN A 200 -2.71 18.54 -17.33
C GLN A 200 -3.41 17.16 -17.40
N LYS A 201 -2.67 16.12 -17.80
CA LYS A 201 -3.14 14.74 -17.72
C LYS A 201 -2.51 14.03 -16.51
N GLY A 202 -3.35 13.50 -15.63
CA GLY A 202 -2.93 12.71 -14.47
C GLY A 202 -2.40 13.55 -13.31
N TYR A 203 -1.93 12.88 -12.26
CA TYR A 203 -1.72 13.48 -10.93
C TYR A 203 -3.03 13.95 -10.27
N ASN A 204 -4.14 13.33 -10.67
CA ASN A 204 -5.46 13.56 -10.09
C ASN A 204 -5.71 12.59 -8.93
N HIS A 205 -6.43 13.05 -7.91
CA HIS A 205 -6.95 12.20 -6.83
C HIS A 205 -8.12 11.35 -7.36
N CYS A 206 -8.06 10.04 -7.15
CA CYS A 206 -9.09 9.10 -7.60
C CYS A 206 -9.42 8.09 -6.51
N THR A 207 -10.70 7.74 -6.41
CA THR A 207 -11.19 6.66 -5.55
C THR A 207 -11.63 5.51 -6.44
N GLU A 208 -10.85 4.44 -6.45
CA GLU A 208 -11.20 3.21 -7.14
C GLU A 208 -11.99 2.31 -6.20
N ILE A 209 -13.29 2.23 -6.46
CA ILE A 209 -14.19 1.39 -5.69
C ILE A 209 -14.03 -0.09 -6.06
N ASN A 210 -14.41 -0.95 -5.11
CA ASN A 210 -14.58 -2.38 -5.31
C ASN A 210 -13.34 -3.12 -5.84
N LYS A 211 -12.22 -3.02 -5.14
CA LYS A 211 -11.06 -3.91 -5.34
C LYS A 211 -11.10 -5.04 -4.34
N LYS A 212 -10.89 -6.28 -4.76
CA LYS A 212 -10.93 -7.44 -3.87
C LYS A 212 -9.55 -7.78 -3.31
N ILE A 213 -9.46 -8.01 -2.01
CA ILE A 213 -8.25 -8.53 -1.38
C ILE A 213 -8.15 -10.02 -1.69
N CYS A 214 -7.11 -10.42 -2.41
CA CYS A 214 -6.88 -11.83 -2.73
C CYS A 214 -6.19 -12.60 -1.60
N LYS A 215 -5.24 -11.95 -0.90
CA LYS A 215 -4.47 -12.56 0.18
C LYS A 215 -3.87 -11.48 1.06
N VAL A 216 -3.81 -11.71 2.37
CA VAL A 216 -3.06 -10.87 3.30
C VAL A 216 -1.84 -11.67 3.77
N GLY A 217 -0.68 -11.38 3.16
CA GLY A 217 0.57 -12.03 3.51
C GLY A 217 1.20 -11.42 4.77
N GLN A 218 1.62 -12.25 5.72
CA GLN A 218 2.35 -11.81 6.90
C GLN A 218 3.84 -11.70 6.55
N GLY A 219 4.37 -10.46 6.49
CA GLY A 219 5.76 -10.20 6.11
C GLY A 219 6.74 -10.46 7.25
N TYR A 220 6.67 -9.64 8.31
CA TYR A 220 7.45 -9.82 9.53
C TYR A 220 6.50 -9.76 10.75
N PHE A 221 6.66 -10.72 11.66
CA PHE A 221 6.08 -10.87 13.03
C PHE A 221 4.88 -11.83 13.26
N ILE A 222 4.97 -12.55 14.39
CA ILE A 222 3.96 -13.45 15.00
C ILE A 222 3.48 -12.83 16.33
N LYS A 223 2.16 -12.82 16.59
CA LYS A 223 1.58 -13.05 17.93
C LYS A 223 0.08 -13.40 17.88
N ASP A 224 -0.27 -14.45 18.63
CA ASP A 224 -1.58 -14.76 19.23
C ASP A 224 -2.81 -15.07 18.34
N GLY A 225 -2.62 -15.71 17.18
CA GLY A 225 -3.53 -16.73 16.62
C GLY A 225 -5.04 -16.44 16.45
N LYS A 226 -5.51 -15.20 16.63
CA LYS A 226 -6.93 -14.85 16.55
C LYS A 226 -7.19 -13.81 15.46
N LEU A 227 -8.02 -14.18 14.50
CA LEU A 227 -8.49 -13.34 13.40
C LEU A 227 -9.66 -12.47 13.87
N ILE A 228 -9.48 -11.15 13.92
CA ILE A 228 -10.56 -10.19 14.20
C ILE A 228 -10.95 -9.54 12.88
N LYS A 229 -12.22 -9.67 12.46
CA LYS A 229 -12.78 -9.01 11.27
C LYS A 229 -13.64 -7.83 11.72
N ASN A 230 -13.12 -6.61 11.59
CA ASN A 230 -13.88 -5.39 11.83
C ASN A 230 -13.87 -4.55 10.55
N ASN A 231 -14.89 -4.71 9.72
CA ASN A 231 -14.87 -4.17 8.37
C ASN A 231 -15.65 -2.85 8.30
N SER A 232 -15.03 -1.83 7.71
CA SER A 232 -15.70 -0.59 7.30
C SER A 232 -15.54 -0.36 5.80
N LEU A 233 -16.52 -0.83 5.04
CA LEU A 233 -16.78 -0.35 3.69
C LEU A 233 -17.69 0.89 3.77
N LEU A 234 -17.57 1.82 2.81
CA LEU A 234 -18.53 2.92 2.67
C LEU A 234 -19.95 2.41 2.38
N LEU A 235 -20.04 1.27 1.67
CA LEU A 235 -21.27 0.53 1.38
C LEU A 235 -20.99 -0.98 1.47
N VAL A 236 -21.76 -1.71 2.26
CA VAL A 236 -21.64 -3.17 2.38
C VAL A 236 -21.96 -3.80 1.02
N GLN A 237 -21.02 -4.58 0.47
CA GLN A 237 -21.24 -5.29 -0.79
C GLN A 237 -22.04 -6.57 -0.54
N THR A 238 -23.21 -6.68 -1.15
CA THR A 238 -24.10 -7.85 -1.07
C THR A 238 -24.03 -8.74 -2.30
N LYS A 239 -23.36 -8.29 -3.37
CA LYS A 239 -23.28 -9.01 -4.63
C LYS A 239 -22.48 -10.31 -4.46
N ARG A 240 -22.94 -11.38 -5.10
CA ARG A 240 -22.33 -12.72 -5.00
C ARG A 240 -20.82 -12.74 -5.30
N TRP A 241 -20.36 -12.02 -6.32
CA TRP A 241 -18.94 -11.94 -6.68
C TRP A 241 -18.07 -11.24 -5.61
N ALA A 242 -18.67 -10.35 -4.82
CA ALA A 242 -18.00 -9.67 -3.72
C ALA A 242 -17.87 -10.58 -2.48
N LEU A 243 -18.85 -11.47 -2.26
CA LEU A 243 -18.87 -12.42 -1.13
C LEU A 243 -18.16 -13.74 -1.41
N GLU A 244 -17.73 -13.98 -2.65
CA GLU A 244 -17.00 -15.18 -3.03
C GLU A 244 -15.69 -15.30 -2.24
N LYS A 245 -15.39 -16.49 -1.72
CA LYS A 245 -14.08 -16.79 -1.14
C LYS A 245 -13.09 -17.14 -2.25
N ILE A 246 -11.88 -16.61 -2.21
CA ILE A 246 -10.88 -16.84 -3.26
C ILE A 246 -10.10 -18.11 -2.95
N ASP A 247 -10.30 -19.15 -3.78
CA ASP A 247 -9.49 -20.36 -3.76
C ASP A 247 -8.21 -20.17 -4.59
N LEU A 248 -7.16 -19.66 -3.93
CA LEU A 248 -5.85 -19.41 -4.54
C LEU A 248 -5.06 -20.72 -4.73
N LYS A 249 -4.68 -21.01 -5.98
CA LYS A 249 -3.86 -22.18 -6.33
C LYS A 249 -2.40 -21.83 -6.58
N PHE A 250 -2.14 -20.70 -7.22
CA PHE A 250 -0.80 -20.33 -7.64
C PHE A 250 -0.60 -18.81 -7.59
N ILE A 251 0.58 -18.39 -7.17
CA ILE A 251 1.05 -17.01 -7.24
C ILE A 251 2.32 -17.03 -8.06
N ASP A 252 2.35 -16.26 -9.14
CA ASP A 252 3.52 -16.21 -10.00
C ASP A 252 4.64 -15.38 -9.34
N THR A 253 5.78 -16.03 -9.09
CA THR A 253 6.99 -15.43 -8.53
C THR A 253 8.10 -15.29 -9.56
N THR A 254 7.83 -15.55 -10.85
CA THR A 254 8.80 -15.32 -11.93
C THR A 254 9.29 -13.88 -11.98
N SER A 255 10.53 -13.72 -12.41
CA SER A 255 11.12 -12.40 -12.70
C SER A 255 10.24 -11.61 -13.66
N LYS A 256 9.97 -10.35 -13.30
CA LYS A 256 9.30 -9.35 -14.16
C LYS A 256 10.27 -8.48 -14.95
N PHE A 257 11.56 -8.65 -14.71
CA PHE A 257 12.60 -8.07 -15.56
C PHE A 257 12.82 -9.00 -16.74
N GLY A 258 12.29 -8.62 -17.91
CA GLY A 258 12.26 -9.46 -19.11
C GLY A 258 11.20 -10.56 -19.05
N HIS A 259 11.46 -11.69 -19.70
CA HIS A 259 10.57 -12.85 -19.72
C HIS A 259 11.06 -13.93 -18.74
N GLY A 260 10.57 -13.87 -17.49
CA GLY A 260 10.91 -14.87 -16.48
C GLY A 260 10.34 -16.24 -16.79
N ARG A 261 11.17 -17.29 -16.69
CA ARG A 261 10.77 -18.70 -16.90
C ARG A 261 10.71 -19.52 -15.61
N PHE A 262 11.50 -19.15 -14.60
CA PHE A 262 11.65 -19.91 -13.37
C PHE A 262 10.94 -19.22 -12.21
N GLN A 263 10.28 -20.00 -11.35
CA GLN A 263 9.60 -19.52 -10.16
C GLN A 263 10.57 -19.26 -9.01
N THR A 264 11.61 -20.10 -8.89
CA THR A 264 12.62 -20.00 -7.83
C THR A 264 14.04 -20.01 -8.42
N MET A 265 14.99 -19.44 -7.68
CA MET A 265 16.40 -19.49 -8.05
C MET A 265 16.95 -20.91 -8.04
N GLU A 266 16.41 -21.80 -7.21
CA GLU A 266 16.76 -23.22 -7.16
C GLU A 266 16.35 -23.93 -8.45
N GLN A 267 15.13 -23.70 -8.93
CA GLN A 267 14.66 -24.22 -10.21
C GLN A 267 15.56 -23.75 -11.36
N GLN A 268 15.98 -22.48 -11.35
CA GLN A 268 16.90 -21.95 -12.35
C GLN A 268 18.27 -22.64 -12.28
N LYS A 269 18.85 -22.76 -11.07
CA LYS A 269 20.17 -23.41 -10.88
C LYS A 269 20.15 -24.87 -11.31
N ALA A 270 19.09 -25.60 -10.98
CA ALA A 270 18.91 -26.98 -11.39
C ALA A 270 18.78 -27.13 -12.91
N PHE A 271 18.03 -26.24 -13.57
CA PHE A 271 17.84 -26.28 -15.02
C PHE A 271 19.09 -25.88 -15.80
N VAL A 272 19.75 -24.79 -15.41
CA VAL A 272 20.89 -24.23 -16.17
C VAL A 272 22.21 -24.94 -15.85
N GLY A 273 22.31 -25.54 -14.66
CA GLY A 273 23.53 -26.22 -14.21
C GLY A 273 24.67 -25.25 -13.84
N PRO A 274 25.87 -25.78 -13.56
CA PRO A 274 26.99 -25.00 -13.06
C PRO A 274 27.63 -24.10 -14.14
N HIS A 275 27.59 -22.79 -13.92
CA HIS A 275 28.25 -21.83 -14.80
C HIS A 275 29.75 -21.71 -14.51
N LYS A 276 30.47 -21.03 -15.42
CA LYS A 276 31.90 -20.70 -15.25
C LYS A 276 32.15 -19.93 -13.94
N LYS A 277 31.29 -18.97 -13.59
CA LYS A 277 31.38 -18.20 -12.33
C LYS A 277 31.27 -19.08 -11.08
N ASP A 278 30.39 -20.08 -11.12
CA ASP A 278 30.16 -20.99 -9.99
C ASP A 278 31.37 -21.91 -9.82
N ARG A 279 31.95 -22.39 -10.93
CA ARG A 279 33.21 -23.15 -10.93
C ARG A 279 34.38 -22.35 -10.39
N ILE A 280 34.54 -21.09 -10.81
CA ILE A 280 35.59 -20.19 -10.30
C ILE A 280 35.43 -19.97 -8.79
N PHE A 281 34.19 -19.73 -8.31
CA PHE A 281 33.90 -19.57 -6.88
C PHE A 281 34.18 -20.84 -6.06
N ILE A 282 33.88 -22.02 -6.62
CA ILE A 282 34.21 -23.30 -5.98
C ILE A 282 35.73 -23.51 -5.93
N MET A 283 36.45 -23.19 -7.01
CA MET A 283 37.90 -23.32 -7.08
C MET A 283 38.61 -22.35 -6.12
N SER A 284 38.16 -21.10 -6.02
CA SER A 284 38.76 -20.11 -5.11
C SER A 284 38.49 -20.42 -3.63
N ASN A 285 37.27 -20.85 -3.28
CA ASN A 285 36.95 -21.28 -1.92
C ASN A 285 37.57 -22.63 -1.56
N GLY A 286 37.71 -23.54 -2.53
CA GLY A 286 38.44 -24.80 -2.38
C GLY A 286 39.93 -24.56 -2.10
N ALA A 287 40.55 -23.61 -2.82
CA ALA A 287 41.93 -23.19 -2.58
C ALA A 287 42.11 -22.52 -1.20
N LEU A 288 41.16 -21.67 -0.77
CA LEU A 288 41.16 -21.07 0.57
C LEU A 288 41.00 -22.11 1.70
N ARG A 289 40.15 -23.13 1.51
CA ARG A 289 40.04 -24.27 2.45
C ARG A 289 41.32 -25.10 2.48
N ALA A 290 41.95 -25.35 1.33
CA ALA A 290 43.21 -26.07 1.24
C ALA A 290 44.38 -25.30 1.87
N GLN A 291 44.42 -23.97 1.78
CA GLN A 291 45.41 -23.12 2.44
C GLN A 291 45.22 -23.06 3.96
N LYS A 292 43.97 -22.96 4.46
CA LYS A 292 43.69 -23.02 5.91
C LYS A 292 44.13 -24.34 6.55
N ASN A 293 43.98 -25.47 5.85
CA ASN A 293 44.41 -26.78 6.35
C ASN A 293 45.93 -27.00 6.29
N LYS A 294 46.68 -26.21 5.50
CA LYS A 294 48.15 -26.28 5.44
C LYS A 294 48.85 -25.40 6.49
N GLY A 295 48.13 -24.49 7.16
CA GLY A 295 48.67 -23.57 8.17
C GLY A 295 48.66 -24.09 9.61
N SER A 296 48.19 -25.31 9.87
CA SER A 296 48.04 -25.87 11.23
C SER A 296 49.08 -26.92 11.62
N THR A 297 50.19 -27.05 10.88
CA THR A 297 51.33 -27.90 11.27
C THR A 297 52.48 -27.05 11.81
N LEU A 298 52.26 -26.35 12.93
CA LEU A 298 53.36 -25.99 13.83
C LEU A 298 53.57 -27.19 14.75
N LYS A 299 54.69 -27.89 14.56
CA LYS A 299 55.13 -28.98 15.43
C LYS A 299 55.32 -28.42 16.86
N PRO A 300 54.89 -29.11 17.92
CA PRO A 300 55.33 -28.77 19.26
C PRO A 300 56.84 -29.04 19.34
N HIS A 301 57.60 -28.04 19.77
CA HIS A 301 58.99 -28.24 20.18
C HIS A 301 58.95 -29.08 21.47
N ASP A 302 59.55 -30.26 21.42
CA ASP A 302 59.84 -31.08 22.59
C ASP A 302 60.86 -30.32 23.47
N GLU A 303 60.47 -29.98 24.69
CA GLU A 303 61.40 -29.63 25.77
C GLU A 303 61.91 -30.96 26.38
N MET A 304 63.14 -31.32 26.02
CA MET A 304 63.99 -32.22 26.80
C MET A 304 64.94 -31.38 27.64
N THR A 305 65.09 -31.82 28.91
CA THR A 305 65.98 -31.36 29.99
C THR A 305 65.70 -30.01 30.63
#